data_AF-J7GYZ9-F1
#
_entry.id   AF-J7GYZ9-F1
#
_cell.length_a   1.000
_cell.length_b   1.000
_cell.length_c   1.000
_cell.angle_alpha   90.00
_cell.angle_beta   90.00
_cell.angle_gamma   90.00
#
_symmetry.space_group_name_H-M   'P 1'
#
loop_
_entity.id
_entity.type
_entity.pdbx_description
1 polymer ?
#
loop_
_entity_poly.entity_id
_entity_poly.type
_entity_poly.pdbx_seq_one_letter_code
_entity_poly.pdbx_strand_id
1 'polypeptide(L)'
;MNNIDNFLFFINNKKKNFSESIDLNIKIINKNKKNFFFYLNYLYSVNEMNKILLISNKYSKNKNIYIGILYLKKFLNNEIYFEKIISSEKNKILLNNFKNFKILKKNIINNYDIYLNDYFSKKKKILINKNFINIQIARTNFNKEMIVKNYFFIINNIKKILFNNNIYIEKIYISTTMSKSFLIK
;
A
#
# COMPACT_ATOMS: atom_id res chain seq x y z
N MET A 1 -9.84 -22.98 -12.77
CA MET A 1 -9.99 -22.40 -11.42
C MET A 1 -9.16 -21.13 -11.34
N ASN A 2 -9.71 -20.03 -10.86
CA ASN A 2 -9.01 -18.75 -10.80
C ASN A 2 -7.79 -18.84 -9.86
N ASN A 3 -6.59 -18.74 -10.42
CA ASN A 3 -5.33 -18.80 -9.64
C ASN A 3 -5.26 -17.72 -8.53
N ILE A 4 -6.04 -16.64 -8.64
CA ILE A 4 -6.17 -15.64 -7.58
C ILE A 4 -6.94 -16.14 -6.35
N ASP A 5 -7.93 -17.03 -6.51
CA ASP A 5 -8.66 -17.60 -5.38
C ASP A 5 -7.75 -18.50 -4.52
N ASN A 6 -6.88 -19.29 -5.16
CA ASN A 6 -5.87 -20.10 -4.47
C ASN A 6 -4.91 -19.21 -3.67
N PHE A 7 -4.48 -18.09 -4.25
CA PHE A 7 -3.66 -17.10 -3.55
C PHE A 7 -4.38 -16.46 -2.35
N LEU A 8 -5.65 -16.11 -2.51
CA LEU A 8 -6.46 -15.53 -1.43
C LEU A 8 -6.68 -16.52 -0.29
N PHE A 9 -6.89 -17.80 -0.61
CA PHE A 9 -6.95 -18.87 0.39
C PHE A 9 -5.62 -18.99 1.15
N PHE A 10 -4.49 -19.02 0.44
CA PHE A 10 -3.16 -19.04 1.06
C PHE A 10 -2.95 -17.84 2.00
N ILE A 11 -3.27 -16.62 1.54
CA ILE A 11 -3.14 -15.41 2.36
C ILE A 11 -3.98 -15.52 3.63
N ASN A 12 -5.22 -15.98 3.55
CA ASN A 12 -6.11 -16.02 4.71
C ASN A 12 -5.61 -16.97 5.80
N ASN A 13 -4.94 -18.06 5.41
CA ASN A 13 -4.41 -19.05 6.34
C ASN A 13 -3.00 -18.72 6.85
N LYS A 14 -2.31 -17.75 6.25
CA LYS A 14 -0.97 -17.33 6.67
C LYS A 14 -1.04 -16.49 7.95
N LYS A 15 -0.33 -16.90 9.00
CA LYS A 15 -0.10 -16.06 10.19
C LYS A 15 0.71 -14.82 9.79
N LYS A 16 0.24 -13.64 10.21
CA LYS A 16 0.86 -12.35 9.89
C LYS A 16 1.02 -11.54 11.15
N ASN A 17 2.20 -10.95 11.34
CA ASN A 17 2.46 -10.04 12.47
C ASN A 17 2.10 -8.58 12.13
N PHE A 18 1.95 -8.27 10.84
CA PHE A 18 1.61 -6.94 10.33
C PHE A 18 0.94 -7.05 8.96
N SER A 19 0.39 -5.95 8.46
CA SER A 19 -0.19 -5.89 7.12
C SER A 19 0.90 -5.88 6.04
N GLU A 20 1.14 -7.02 5.39
CA GLU A 20 2.01 -7.16 4.22
C GLU A 20 1.41 -6.52 2.95
N SER A 21 2.27 -6.08 2.02
CA SER A 21 1.87 -5.72 0.65
C SER A 21 1.41 -6.96 -0.12
N ILE A 22 0.52 -6.75 -1.09
CA ILE A 22 0.18 -7.73 -2.12
C ILE A 22 0.62 -7.13 -3.44
N ASP A 23 1.56 -7.79 -4.10
CA ASP A 23 2.29 -7.27 -5.25
C ASP A 23 2.07 -8.18 -6.47
N LEU A 24 1.93 -7.56 -7.63
CA LEU A 24 1.99 -8.20 -8.93
C LEU A 24 3.37 -8.00 -9.53
N ASN A 25 4.00 -9.09 -9.96
CA ASN A 25 5.21 -9.06 -10.75
C ASN A 25 4.85 -9.56 -12.16
N ILE A 26 4.87 -8.65 -13.13
CA ILE A 26 4.45 -8.92 -14.50
C ILE A 26 5.68 -9.01 -15.38
N LYS A 27 5.94 -10.20 -15.94
CA LYS A 27 6.93 -10.40 -16.98
C LYS A 27 6.33 -10.00 -18.32
N ILE A 28 7.02 -9.14 -19.05
CA ILE A 28 6.57 -8.62 -20.34
C ILE A 28 7.62 -8.84 -21.43
N ILE A 29 7.15 -8.90 -22.68
CA ILE A 29 7.98 -8.90 -23.87
C ILE A 29 7.97 -7.47 -24.42
N ASN A 30 9.04 -6.73 -24.18
CA ASN A 30 9.24 -5.37 -24.66
C ASN A 30 10.28 -5.36 -25.79
N LYS A 31 9.83 -5.41 -27.05
CA LYS A 31 10.71 -5.43 -28.22
C LYS A 31 11.62 -4.20 -28.29
N ASN A 32 11.12 -3.04 -27.84
CA ASN A 32 11.85 -1.78 -27.91
C ASN A 32 12.92 -1.65 -26.80
N LYS A 33 12.89 -2.50 -25.76
CA LYS A 33 13.80 -2.53 -24.59
C LYS A 33 13.98 -1.18 -23.86
N LYS A 34 13.14 -0.18 -24.14
CA LYS A 34 13.18 1.13 -23.47
C LYS A 34 12.46 1.06 -22.13
N ASN A 35 13.08 1.65 -21.11
CA ASN A 35 12.42 1.92 -19.84
C ASN A 35 11.49 3.13 -20.01
N PHE A 36 10.29 3.05 -19.46
CA PHE A 36 9.39 4.20 -19.37
C PHE A 36 8.51 4.07 -18.13
N PHE A 37 7.78 5.14 -17.84
CA PHE A 37 6.82 5.17 -16.75
C PHE A 37 5.44 5.52 -17.27
N PHE A 38 4.42 5.10 -16.54
CA PHE A 38 3.05 5.51 -16.76
C PHE A 38 2.35 5.70 -15.42
N TYR A 39 1.24 6.42 -15.44
CA TYR A 39 0.37 6.52 -14.27
C TYR A 39 -0.75 5.51 -14.38
N LEU A 40 -0.98 4.78 -13.30
CA LEU A 40 -2.05 3.83 -13.16
C LEU A 40 -3.03 4.30 -12.10
N ASN A 41 -4.32 4.24 -12.41
CA ASN A 41 -5.38 4.47 -11.45
C ASN A 41 -5.80 3.13 -10.82
N TYR A 42 -6.13 3.21 -9.55
CA TYR A 42 -6.60 2.11 -8.72
C TYR A 42 -8.07 2.32 -8.39
N LEU A 43 -8.81 1.23 -8.19
CA LEU A 43 -10.18 1.33 -7.70
C LEU A 43 -10.19 1.71 -6.21
N TYR A 44 -9.29 1.09 -5.44
CA TYR A 44 -9.03 1.39 -4.03
C TYR A 44 -7.55 1.76 -3.86
N SER A 45 -7.24 2.78 -3.04
CA SER A 45 -5.84 3.10 -2.77
C SER A 45 -5.18 1.92 -2.05
N VAL A 46 -3.95 1.55 -2.38
CA VAL A 46 -3.25 0.43 -1.68
C VAL A 46 -3.15 0.61 -0.16
N ASN A 47 -3.36 1.83 0.33
CA ASN A 47 -3.31 2.17 1.74
C ASN A 47 -4.69 2.39 2.38
N GLU A 48 -5.80 2.21 1.65
CA GLU A 48 -7.18 2.54 2.10
C GLU A 48 -7.50 2.04 3.53
N MET A 49 -7.03 0.83 3.86
CA MET A 49 -7.31 0.14 5.13
C MET A 49 -6.27 0.38 6.23
N ASN A 50 -5.20 1.12 5.94
CA ASN A 50 -4.13 1.35 6.91
C ASN A 50 -4.59 2.33 7.99
N LYS A 51 -4.33 1.98 9.24
CA LYS A 51 -4.51 2.84 10.39
C LYS A 51 -3.36 3.84 10.46
N ILE A 52 -3.70 5.12 10.52
CA ILE A 52 -2.74 6.21 10.63
C ILE A 52 -3.04 6.98 11.91
N LEU A 53 -1.99 7.29 12.66
CA LEU A 53 -2.05 8.19 13.79
C LEU A 53 -1.42 9.54 13.43
N LEU A 54 -2.21 10.59 13.56
CA LEU A 54 -1.77 11.99 13.50
C LEU A 54 -1.63 12.54 14.92
N ILE A 55 -0.43 12.99 15.26
CA ILE A 55 -0.14 13.54 16.58
C ILE A 55 -0.75 14.93 16.70
N SER A 56 -1.56 15.16 17.72
CA SER A 56 -2.21 16.43 17.99
C SER A 56 -2.68 16.47 19.44
N ASN A 57 -3.03 17.67 19.92
CA ASN A 57 -3.79 17.85 21.17
C ASN A 57 -5.29 17.57 21.00
N LYS A 58 -5.78 17.49 19.76
CA LYS A 58 -7.17 17.10 19.48
C LYS A 58 -7.38 15.61 19.74
N TYR A 59 -8.63 15.21 19.96
CA TYR A 59 -9.02 13.81 20.06
C TYR A 59 -10.16 13.52 19.09
N SER A 60 -9.86 12.81 18.01
CA SER A 60 -10.87 12.40 17.04
C SER A 60 -10.45 11.15 16.29
N LYS A 61 -11.44 10.36 15.85
CA LYS A 61 -11.24 9.22 14.97
C LYS A 61 -12.18 9.33 13.80
N ASN A 62 -11.65 9.23 12.59
CA ASN A 62 -12.43 9.13 11.36
C ASN A 62 -11.95 7.92 10.55
N LYS A 63 -12.78 6.87 10.48
CA LYS A 63 -12.43 5.58 9.86
C LYS A 63 -11.10 5.04 10.42
N ASN A 64 -10.06 5.00 9.57
CA ASN A 64 -8.74 4.49 9.89
C ASN A 64 -7.75 5.60 10.29
N ILE A 65 -8.19 6.86 10.35
CA ILE A 65 -7.37 8.00 10.75
C ILE A 65 -7.69 8.34 12.20
N TYR A 66 -6.67 8.30 13.03
CA TYR A 66 -6.70 8.58 14.45
C TYR A 66 -5.94 9.86 14.70
N ILE A 67 -6.52 10.78 15.46
CA ILE A 67 -5.92 12.07 15.76
C ILE A 67 -5.88 12.21 17.27
N GLY A 68 -4.68 12.41 17.81
CA GLY A 68 -4.49 12.72 19.22
C GLY A 68 -3.41 11.91 19.92
N ILE A 69 -2.72 12.57 20.84
CA ILE A 69 -1.63 11.97 21.61
C ILE A 69 -2.08 10.78 22.48
N LEU A 70 -3.35 10.71 22.87
CA LEU A 70 -3.91 9.58 23.63
C LEU A 70 -3.81 8.26 22.87
N TYR A 71 -3.96 8.28 21.54
CA TYR A 71 -3.81 7.08 20.72
C TYR A 71 -2.35 6.63 20.61
N LEU A 72 -1.38 7.54 20.76
CA LEU A 72 0.03 7.15 20.86
C LEU A 72 0.28 6.31 22.10
N LYS A 73 -0.32 6.67 23.23
CA LYS A 73 -0.21 5.89 24.47
C LYS A 73 -0.76 4.48 24.28
N LYS A 74 -1.91 4.33 23.63
CA LYS A 74 -2.49 3.02 23.27
C LYS A 74 -1.59 2.21 22.35
N PHE A 75 -0.94 2.85 21.39
CA PHE A 75 0.04 2.20 20.53
C PHE A 75 1.25 1.67 21.30
N LEU A 76 1.80 2.49 22.20
CA LEU A 76 2.95 2.10 23.04
C LEU A 76 2.60 0.98 24.03
N ASN A 77 1.34 0.90 24.45
CA ASN A 77 0.82 -0.20 25.27
C ASN A 77 0.45 -1.45 24.45
N ASN A 78 0.73 -1.48 23.14
CA ASN A 78 0.35 -2.56 22.23
C ASN A 78 -1.17 -2.83 22.13
N GLU A 79 -2.02 -1.88 22.52
CA GLU A 79 -3.48 -2.01 22.43
C GLU A 79 -3.99 -1.79 21.00
N ILE A 80 -3.29 -0.94 20.23
CA ILE A 80 -3.65 -0.57 18.86
C ILE A 80 -2.38 -0.51 18.02
N TYR A 81 -2.38 -1.17 16.87
CA TYR A 81 -1.32 -1.04 15.88
C TYR A 81 -1.64 0.06 14.85
N PHE A 82 -0.62 0.84 14.47
CA PHE A 82 -0.68 1.83 13.39
C PHE A 82 0.40 1.52 12.36
N GLU A 83 0.03 1.49 11.08
CA GLU A 83 0.96 1.39 9.97
C GLU A 83 1.82 2.65 9.85
N LYS A 84 1.27 3.81 10.23
CA LYS A 84 2.01 5.07 10.27
C LYS A 84 1.61 5.93 11.46
N ILE A 85 2.62 6.53 12.08
CA ILE A 85 2.49 7.55 13.12
C ILE A 85 3.22 8.79 12.63
N ILE A 86 2.54 9.92 12.63
CA ILE A 86 2.95 11.12 11.93
C ILE A 86 2.73 12.32 12.84
N SER A 87 3.72 13.21 12.91
CA SER A 87 3.61 14.49 13.61
C SER A 87 3.75 15.64 12.63
N SER A 88 3.34 16.84 13.04
CA SER A 88 3.73 18.08 12.40
C SER A 88 4.76 18.81 13.24
N GLU A 89 5.43 19.79 12.65
CA GLU A 89 6.44 20.58 13.38
C GLU A 89 5.80 21.25 14.62
N LYS A 90 4.56 21.75 14.47
CA LYS A 90 3.78 22.34 15.58
C LYS A 90 3.50 21.36 16.72
N ASN A 91 3.25 20.10 16.40
CA ASN A 91 2.85 19.08 17.38
C ASN A 91 4.03 18.26 17.93
N LYS A 92 5.24 18.52 17.45
CA LYS A 92 6.46 17.80 17.85
C LYS A 92 6.74 17.90 19.34
N ILE A 93 6.41 19.02 19.96
CA ILE A 93 6.60 19.25 21.41
C ILE A 93 5.81 18.22 22.24
N LEU A 94 4.64 17.78 21.76
CA LEU A 94 3.79 16.79 22.44
C LEU A 94 4.45 15.42 22.56
N LEU A 95 5.38 15.13 21.67
CA LEU A 95 6.10 13.88 21.65
C LEU A 95 7.24 13.86 22.70
N ASN A 96 7.71 15.02 23.19
CA ASN A 96 8.82 15.10 24.16
C ASN A 96 8.53 14.33 25.46
N ASN A 97 7.25 14.18 25.81
CA ASN A 97 6.81 13.45 26.99
C ASN A 97 6.95 11.91 26.86
N PHE A 98 7.35 11.41 25.69
CA PHE A 98 7.52 9.98 25.42
C PHE A 98 9.01 9.65 25.23
N LYS A 99 9.58 8.83 26.14
CA LYS A 99 11.01 8.46 26.16
C LYS A 99 11.54 7.87 24.83
N ASN A 100 10.67 7.34 23.96
CA ASN A 100 11.01 6.75 22.65
C ASN A 100 10.91 7.72 21.45
N PHE A 101 10.95 9.04 21.71
CA PHE A 101 10.84 10.13 20.74
C PHE A 101 11.68 10.01 19.45
N LYS A 102 12.87 9.40 19.52
CA LYS A 102 13.81 9.34 18.37
C LYS A 102 13.22 8.65 17.14
N ILE A 103 12.38 7.63 17.33
CA ILE A 103 11.76 6.87 16.23
C ILE A 103 10.68 7.72 15.53
N LEU A 104 10.02 8.63 16.26
CA LEU A 104 8.91 9.43 15.77
C LEU A 104 9.37 10.71 15.03
N LYS A 105 10.60 11.18 15.24
CA LYS A 105 11.16 12.36 14.55
C LYS A 105 11.22 12.22 13.03
N LYS A 106 11.33 11.00 12.49
CA LYS A 106 11.47 10.76 11.04
C LYS A 106 10.17 11.00 10.26
N ASN A 107 9.03 11.11 10.94
CA ASN A 107 7.71 11.24 10.32
C ASN A 107 7.09 12.61 10.63
N ILE A 108 7.90 13.68 10.59
CA ILE A 108 7.39 15.04 10.72
C ILE A 108 7.02 15.58 9.34
N ILE A 109 5.80 16.08 9.19
CA ILE A 109 5.27 16.63 7.95
C ILE A 109 4.70 18.03 8.15
N ASN A 110 4.65 18.81 7.08
CA ASN A 110 4.18 20.19 7.17
C ASN A 110 2.65 20.29 7.29
N ASN A 111 1.92 19.42 6.58
CA ASN A 111 0.47 19.47 6.50
C ASN A 111 -0.14 18.06 6.44
N TYR A 112 -1.04 17.77 7.38
CA TYR A 112 -1.71 16.47 7.49
C TYR A 112 -2.64 16.18 6.31
N ASP A 113 -3.39 17.16 5.82
CA ASP A 113 -4.37 16.94 4.75
C ASP A 113 -3.68 16.64 3.43
N ILE A 114 -2.63 17.40 3.09
CA ILE A 114 -1.81 17.14 1.88
C ILE A 114 -1.22 15.73 1.94
N TYR A 115 -0.65 15.37 3.09
CA TYR A 115 -0.09 14.04 3.26
C TYR A 115 -1.14 12.94 3.11
N LEU A 116 -2.31 13.10 3.73
CA LEU A 116 -3.36 12.09 3.67
C LEU A 116 -3.86 11.93 2.23
N ASN A 117 -4.03 13.03 1.50
CA ASN A 117 -4.42 13.00 0.08
C ASN A 117 -3.40 12.23 -0.77
N ASP A 118 -2.10 12.46 -0.57
CA ASP A 118 -1.05 11.74 -1.29
C ASP A 118 -0.97 10.27 -0.86
N TYR A 119 -1.08 10.00 0.44
CA TYR A 119 -0.97 8.66 1.01
C TYR A 119 -2.11 7.74 0.56
N PHE A 120 -3.34 8.27 0.55
CA PHE A 120 -4.54 7.61 0.07
C PHE A 120 -4.82 7.85 -1.43
N SER A 121 -3.87 8.44 -2.16
CA SER A 121 -4.02 8.62 -3.60
C SER A 121 -4.19 7.27 -4.31
N LYS A 122 -5.17 7.23 -5.21
CA LYS A 122 -5.46 6.09 -6.11
C LYS A 122 -4.62 6.12 -7.39
N LYS A 123 -3.88 7.21 -7.64
CA LYS A 123 -3.03 7.35 -8.83
C LYS A 123 -1.58 7.04 -8.43
N LYS A 124 -0.98 6.04 -9.07
CA LYS A 124 0.43 5.64 -8.80
C LYS A 124 1.26 5.68 -10.07
N LYS A 125 2.48 6.17 -9.95
CA LYS A 125 3.49 6.08 -10.99
C LYS A 125 4.05 4.66 -11.00
N ILE A 126 3.98 3.99 -12.14
CA ILE A 126 4.54 2.66 -12.37
C ILE A 126 5.72 2.78 -13.31
N LEU A 127 6.84 2.15 -12.94
CA LEU A 127 8.04 2.07 -13.76
C LEU A 127 8.09 0.71 -14.46
N ILE A 128 8.39 0.72 -15.75
CA ILE A 128 8.74 -0.50 -16.48
C ILE A 128 10.26 -0.60 -16.55
N ASN A 129 10.79 -1.66 -15.95
CA ASN A 129 12.21 -1.97 -15.94
C ASN A 129 12.48 -3.08 -16.96
N LYS A 130 12.89 -2.71 -18.17
CA LYS A 130 13.12 -3.62 -19.32
C LYS A 130 11.92 -4.54 -19.59
N ASN A 131 11.92 -5.71 -18.93
CA ASN A 131 10.97 -6.81 -19.12
C ASN A 131 10.10 -7.10 -17.89
N PHE A 132 10.17 -6.27 -16.84
CA PHE A 132 9.38 -6.48 -15.62
C PHE A 132 8.64 -5.23 -15.19
N ILE A 133 7.46 -5.45 -14.62
CA ILE A 133 6.64 -4.43 -13.97
C ILE A 133 6.25 -4.97 -12.60
N ASN A 134 6.61 -4.23 -11.55
CA ASN A 134 6.25 -4.57 -10.18
C ASN A 134 5.23 -3.55 -9.68
N ILE A 135 4.07 -4.05 -9.24
CA ILE A 135 2.92 -3.22 -8.90
C ILE A 135 2.31 -3.73 -7.61
N GLN A 136 2.36 -2.93 -6.56
CA GLN A 136 1.55 -3.18 -5.39
C GLN A 136 0.09 -2.98 -5.75
N ILE A 137 -0.76 -3.99 -5.55
CA ILE A 137 -2.21 -3.91 -5.87
C ILE A 137 -3.10 -3.77 -4.64
N ALA A 138 -2.63 -4.25 -3.49
CA ALA A 138 -3.39 -4.25 -2.26
C ALA A 138 -2.46 -4.45 -1.06
N ARG A 139 -3.07 -4.61 0.10
CA ARG A 139 -2.45 -5.06 1.33
C ARG A 139 -3.27 -6.21 1.92
N THR A 140 -2.65 -7.00 2.76
CA THR A 140 -3.28 -8.18 3.37
C THR A 140 -4.38 -7.85 4.38
N ASN A 141 -4.52 -6.58 4.80
CA ASN A 141 -5.65 -6.07 5.59
C ASN A 141 -6.90 -5.72 4.75
N PHE A 142 -6.83 -5.86 3.43
CA PHE A 142 -8.00 -5.72 2.56
C PHE A 142 -8.91 -6.93 2.69
N ASN A 143 -10.22 -6.71 2.54
CA ASN A 143 -11.14 -7.82 2.36
C ASN A 143 -10.95 -8.48 0.98
N LYS A 144 -11.43 -9.72 0.84
CA LYS A 144 -11.26 -10.54 -0.37
C LYS A 144 -11.75 -9.80 -1.63
N GLU A 145 -12.94 -9.20 -1.55
CA GLU A 145 -13.54 -8.49 -2.68
C GLU A 145 -12.73 -7.29 -3.16
N MET A 146 -12.20 -6.49 -2.23
CA MET A 146 -11.36 -5.34 -2.56
C MET A 146 -10.12 -5.78 -3.33
N ILE A 147 -9.46 -6.86 -2.89
CA ILE A 147 -8.28 -7.39 -3.58
C ILE A 147 -8.64 -7.81 -5.01
N VAL A 148 -9.72 -8.58 -5.17
CA VAL A 148 -10.16 -9.08 -6.49
C VAL A 148 -10.55 -7.93 -7.42
N LYS A 149 -11.37 -6.99 -6.94
CA LYS A 149 -11.82 -5.82 -7.73
C LYS A 149 -10.63 -4.94 -8.13
N ASN A 150 -9.69 -4.66 -7.21
CA ASN A 150 -8.50 -3.87 -7.55
C ASN A 150 -7.60 -4.60 -8.55
N TYR A 151 -7.37 -5.91 -8.38
CA TYR A 151 -6.60 -6.74 -9.31
C TYR A 151 -7.15 -6.65 -10.74
N PHE A 152 -8.44 -6.92 -10.94
CA PHE A 152 -9.03 -6.91 -12.28
C PHE A 152 -9.00 -5.51 -12.91
N PHE A 153 -9.28 -4.46 -12.12
CA PHE A 153 -9.22 -3.09 -12.59
C PHE A 153 -7.80 -2.72 -13.07
N ILE A 154 -6.79 -3.05 -12.27
CA ILE A 154 -5.37 -2.79 -12.55
C ILE A 154 -4.91 -3.55 -13.80
N ILE A 155 -5.19 -4.87 -13.88
CA ILE A 155 -4.79 -5.70 -15.01
C ILE A 155 -5.41 -5.20 -16.32
N ASN A 156 -6.69 -4.82 -16.30
CA ASN A 156 -7.35 -4.31 -17.50
C ASN A 156 -6.75 -2.99 -17.98
N ASN A 157 -6.43 -2.08 -17.06
CA ASN A 157 -5.77 -0.81 -17.41
C ASN A 157 -4.34 -1.03 -17.94
N ILE A 158 -3.57 -1.91 -17.30
CA ILE A 158 -2.20 -2.22 -17.76
C ILE A 158 -2.22 -2.83 -19.15
N LYS A 159 -3.12 -3.79 -19.42
CA LYS A 159 -3.23 -4.41 -20.75
C LYS A 159 -3.44 -3.36 -21.85
N LYS A 160 -4.31 -2.38 -21.63
CA LYS A 160 -4.56 -1.28 -22.59
C LYS A 160 -3.28 -0.46 -22.83
N ILE A 161 -2.58 -0.08 -21.76
CA ILE A 161 -1.35 0.72 -21.85
C ILE A 161 -0.25 -0.06 -22.58
N LEU A 162 -0.03 -1.33 -22.23
CA LEU A 162 1.01 -2.16 -22.84
C LEU A 162 0.73 -2.44 -24.31
N PHE A 163 -0.52 -2.73 -24.67
CA PHE A 163 -0.93 -2.96 -26.05
C PHE A 163 -0.61 -1.75 -26.93
N ASN A 164 -0.94 -0.54 -26.49
CA ASN A 164 -0.63 0.70 -27.22
C ASN A 164 0.89 0.95 -27.41
N ASN A 165 1.73 0.27 -26.64
CA ASN A 165 3.19 0.36 -26.72
C ASN A 165 3.83 -0.87 -27.38
N ASN A 166 3.06 -1.75 -28.02
CA ASN A 166 3.52 -3.02 -28.60
C ASN A 166 4.24 -3.93 -27.60
N ILE A 167 3.79 -3.92 -26.34
CA ILE A 167 4.32 -4.75 -25.25
C ILE A 167 3.29 -5.81 -24.89
N TYR A 168 3.77 -7.04 -24.72
CA TYR A 168 2.92 -8.19 -24.41
C TYR A 168 3.20 -8.72 -23.00
N ILE A 169 2.17 -9.16 -22.29
CA ILE A 169 2.32 -9.82 -21.00
C ILE A 169 2.65 -11.29 -21.25
N GLU A 170 3.80 -11.74 -20.76
CA GLU A 170 4.22 -13.14 -20.81
C GLU A 170 3.68 -13.91 -19.60
N LYS A 171 3.95 -13.41 -18.39
CA LYS A 171 3.54 -14.05 -17.13
C LYS A 171 3.16 -13.00 -16.08
N ILE A 172 2.22 -13.35 -15.21
CA ILE A 172 1.78 -12.56 -14.06
C ILE A 172 1.95 -13.41 -12.82
N TYR A 173 2.81 -12.95 -11.92
CA TYR A 173 2.95 -13.52 -10.60
C TYR A 173 2.30 -12.61 -9.57
N ILE A 174 1.76 -13.21 -8.52
CA ILE A 174 1.29 -12.50 -7.33
C ILE A 174 2.05 -13.01 -6.11
N SER A 175 2.40 -12.11 -5.19
CA SER A 175 3.06 -12.46 -3.95
C SER A 175 2.65 -11.49 -2.85
N THR A 176 2.88 -11.86 -1.60
CA THR A 176 3.00 -10.89 -0.52
C THR A 176 4.46 -10.56 -0.27
N THR A 177 4.73 -9.53 0.54
CA THR A 177 6.11 -9.11 0.88
C THR A 177 6.99 -10.28 1.33
N MET A 178 6.44 -11.22 2.09
CA MET A 178 7.17 -12.35 2.69
C MET A 178 6.61 -13.70 2.26
N SER A 179 6.10 -13.84 1.03
CA SER A 179 5.63 -15.13 0.51
C SER A 179 6.31 -15.54 -0.77
N LYS A 180 6.20 -16.82 -1.10
CA LYS A 180 6.47 -17.33 -2.45
C LYS A 180 5.53 -16.66 -3.46
N SER A 181 6.00 -16.55 -4.69
CA SER A 181 5.23 -16.04 -5.83
C SER A 181 4.33 -17.13 -6.43
N PHE A 182 3.07 -16.79 -6.64
CA PHE A 182 2.08 -17.64 -7.29
C PHE A 182 1.90 -17.19 -8.73
N LEU A 183 1.97 -18.12 -9.69
CA LEU A 183 1.66 -17.83 -11.07
C LEU A 183 0.14 -17.69 -11.23
N ILE A 184 -0.33 -16.52 -11.67
CA ILE A 184 -1.75 -16.30 -11.97
C ILE A 184 -2.04 -16.52 -13.46
N LYS A 185 -1.14 -16.05 -14.33
CA LYS A 185 -1.24 -16.17 -15.79
C LYS A 185 0.15 -16.35 -16.38
#